data_AF-A0A2P5M9N0-F1
#
_entry.id   AF-A0A2P5M9N0-F1
#
_cell.length_a   1.000
_cell.length_b   1.000
_cell.length_c   1.000
_cell.angle_alpha   90.00
_cell.angle_beta   90.00
_cell.angle_gamma   90.00
#
_symmetry.space_group_name_H-M   'P 1'
#
loop_
_entity.id
_entity.type
_entity.pdbx_description
1 polymer ?
#
loop_
_entity_poly.entity_id
_entity_poly.type
_entity_poly.pdbx_seq_one_letter_code
_entity_poly.pdbx_strand_id
1 'polypeptide(L)'
;MHNRLPRVFWAMGQTLLPAHLRTQEDSVLADSALRFSLQEAPSFGLYRLQWNEALLGEGVLSLEEMTLVTPFGLLLKLKENAQVAPLNLNLSGGTLLPVYL
;
A
#
# COMPACT_ATOMS: atom_id res chain seq x y z
N MET A 1 -2.82 11.47 -14.73
CA MET A 1 -2.03 12.31 -13.79
C MET A 1 -0.59 12.34 -14.28
N HIS A 2 0.13 13.45 -14.16
CA HIS A 2 1.50 13.58 -14.68
C HIS A 2 2.45 12.64 -13.92
N ASN A 3 2.85 11.51 -14.53
CA ASN A 3 3.95 10.68 -14.03
C ASN A 3 5.27 11.43 -14.25
N ARG A 4 5.57 12.37 -13.36
CA ARG A 4 6.93 12.91 -13.27
C ARG A 4 7.80 11.79 -12.72
N LEU A 5 8.89 11.49 -13.44
CA LEU A 5 9.93 10.57 -13.03
C LEU A 5 11.11 11.41 -12.51
N PRO A 6 11.05 11.93 -11.26
CA PRO A 6 12.14 12.73 -10.73
C PRO A 6 13.42 11.88 -10.73
N ARG A 7 14.58 12.45 -11.00
CA ARG A 7 15.87 11.75 -10.91
C ARG A 7 16.79 12.53 -10.01
N VAL A 8 17.46 11.84 -9.11
CA VAL A 8 18.48 12.44 -8.25
C VAL A 8 19.81 12.39 -8.99
N PHE A 9 20.42 13.56 -9.19
CA PHE A 9 21.76 13.67 -9.75
C PHE A 9 22.77 13.66 -8.61
N TRP A 10 23.64 12.66 -8.60
CA TRP A 10 24.68 12.48 -7.60
C TRP A 10 26.00 13.05 -8.07
N ALA A 11 26.65 13.85 -7.23
CA ALA A 11 28.00 14.36 -7.47
C ALA A 11 28.93 14.02 -6.30
N MET A 12 30.20 13.77 -6.60
CA MET A 12 31.22 13.56 -5.56
C MET A 12 31.36 14.79 -4.68
N GLY A 13 31.36 14.58 -3.36
CA GLY A 13 31.43 15.66 -2.37
C GLY A 13 30.10 16.38 -2.10
N GLN A 14 29.00 15.97 -2.72
CA GLN A 14 27.67 16.53 -2.44
C GLN A 14 27.20 16.19 -1.02
N THR A 15 26.62 17.17 -0.33
CA THR A 15 25.98 16.96 0.97
C THR A 15 24.75 16.07 0.82
N LEU A 16 24.67 14.99 1.59
CA LEU A 16 23.52 14.09 1.62
C LEU A 16 22.38 14.71 2.44
N LEU A 17 21.31 15.12 1.76
CA LEU A 17 20.09 15.65 2.38
C LEU A 17 18.99 14.57 2.39
N PRO A 18 18.10 14.56 3.40
CA PRO A 18 16.93 13.67 3.41
C PRO A 18 16.06 13.80 2.15
N ALA A 19 16.02 14.99 1.55
CA ALA A 19 15.29 15.25 0.31
C ALA A 19 15.81 14.40 -0.87
N HIS A 20 17.11 14.10 -0.94
CA HIS A 20 17.66 13.24 -1.99
C HIS A 20 17.11 11.82 -1.86
N LEU A 21 17.06 11.28 -0.64
CA LEU A 21 16.57 9.92 -0.39
C LEU A 21 15.07 9.80 -0.71
N ARG A 22 14.26 10.77 -0.26
CA ARG A 22 12.82 10.80 -0.58
C ARG A 22 12.58 10.90 -2.09
N THR A 23 13.30 11.81 -2.77
CA THR A 23 13.18 11.97 -4.22
C THR A 23 13.60 10.72 -4.98
N GLN A 24 14.61 10.00 -4.49
CA GLN A 24 15.03 8.73 -5.07
C GLN A 24 13.98 7.64 -4.86
N GLU A 25 13.37 7.54 -3.68
CA GLU A 25 12.27 6.62 -3.41
C GLU A 25 11.06 6.90 -4.32
N ASP A 26 10.64 8.16 -4.40
CA ASP A 26 9.56 8.62 -5.29
C ASP A 26 9.85 8.29 -6.76
N SER A 27 11.11 8.47 -7.20
CA SER A 27 11.57 8.12 -8.54
C SER A 27 11.34 6.65 -8.86
N VAL A 28 11.76 5.77 -7.95
CA VAL A 28 11.68 4.32 -8.10
C VAL A 28 10.22 3.86 -8.09
N LEU A 29 9.41 4.40 -7.17
CA LEU A 29 7.98 4.09 -7.09
C LEU A 29 7.25 4.54 -8.36
N ALA A 30 7.49 5.76 -8.85
CA ALA A 30 6.87 6.27 -10.07
C ALA A 30 7.28 5.48 -11.33
N ASP A 31 8.55 5.05 -11.42
CA ASP A 31 9.05 4.19 -12.51
C ASP A 31 8.33 2.83 -12.49
N SER A 32 8.21 2.21 -11.32
CA SER A 32 7.50 0.94 -11.13
C SER A 32 6.01 1.05 -11.49
N ALA A 33 5.33 2.08 -10.97
CA ALA A 33 3.93 2.34 -11.25
C ALA A 33 3.66 2.55 -12.75
N LEU A 34 4.54 3.29 -13.44
CA LEU A 34 4.45 3.49 -14.88
C LEU A 34 4.59 2.16 -15.63
N ARG A 35 5.58 1.32 -15.30
CA ARG A 35 5.76 0.00 -15.94
C ARG A 35 4.52 -0.88 -15.79
N PHE A 36 3.93 -0.90 -14.60
CA PHE A 36 2.70 -1.62 -14.31
C PHE A 36 1.51 -1.07 -15.12
N SER A 37 1.40 0.27 -15.24
CA SER A 37 0.34 0.91 -16.03
C SER A 37 0.42 0.69 -17.55
N LEU A 38 1.59 0.27 -18.06
CA LEU A 38 1.76 -0.07 -19.49
C LEU A 38 1.19 -1.46 -19.83
N GLN A 39 0.79 -2.25 -18.82
CA GLN A 39 0.11 -3.53 -19.04
C GLN A 39 -1.38 -3.29 -19.35
N GLU A 40 -1.96 -4.12 -20.22
CA GLU A 40 -3.36 -3.98 -20.65
C GLU A 40 -4.38 -4.39 -19.56
N ALA A 41 -3.92 -5.05 -18.50
CA ALA A 41 -4.74 -5.45 -17.35
C ALA A 41 -4.48 -4.53 -16.14
N PRO A 42 -5.48 -4.30 -15.26
CA PRO A 42 -5.27 -3.59 -14.02
C PRO A 42 -4.21 -4.29 -13.17
N SER A 43 -3.06 -3.65 -13.03
CA SER A 43 -1.91 -4.13 -12.27
C SER A 43 -2.00 -3.79 -10.77
N PHE A 44 -3.15 -3.31 -10.32
CA PHE A 44 -3.41 -2.87 -8.95
C PHE A 44 -4.67 -3.55 -8.40
N GLY A 45 -4.75 -3.68 -7.08
CA GLY A 45 -5.84 -4.35 -6.40
C GLY A 45 -5.36 -5.26 -5.27
N LEU A 46 -6.34 -5.91 -4.64
CA LEU A 46 -6.13 -6.83 -3.53
C LEU A 46 -5.75 -8.21 -4.08
N TYR A 47 -4.54 -8.67 -3.77
CA TYR A 47 -4.02 -9.96 -4.25
C TYR A 47 -4.27 -11.09 -3.25
N ARG A 48 -4.07 -10.81 -1.96
CA ARG A 48 -4.30 -11.77 -0.89
C ARG A 48 -4.91 -11.08 0.32
N LEU A 49 -5.90 -11.71 0.93
CA LEU A 49 -6.55 -11.25 2.14
C LEU A 49 -6.96 -12.46 2.97
N GLN A 50 -6.53 -12.48 4.22
CA GLN A 50 -6.93 -13.46 5.23
C GLN A 50 -7.18 -12.72 6.54
N TRP A 51 -8.21 -13.13 7.26
CA TRP A 51 -8.58 -12.59 8.55
C TRP A 51 -8.78 -13.70 9.56
N ASN A 52 -8.76 -13.33 10.84
CA ASN A 52 -8.97 -14.26 11.92
C ASN A 52 -10.46 -14.57 12.09
N GLU A 53 -10.88 -15.77 11.73
CA GLU A 53 -12.29 -16.20 11.80
C GLU A 53 -12.83 -16.25 13.24
N ALA A 54 -11.98 -16.57 14.24
CA ALA A 54 -12.41 -16.62 15.63
C ALA A 54 -12.77 -15.22 16.15
N LEU A 55 -11.90 -14.24 15.92
CA LEU A 55 -12.15 -12.84 16.28
C LEU A 55 -13.31 -12.24 15.48
N LEU A 56 -13.48 -12.66 14.22
CA LEU A 56 -14.61 -12.22 13.42
C LEU A 56 -15.95 -12.68 14.03
N GLY A 57 -16.00 -13.90 14.57
CA GLY A 57 -17.14 -14.40 15.33
C GLY A 57 -17.47 -13.61 16.60
N GLU A 58 -16.48 -12.92 17.17
CA GLU A 58 -16.64 -11.99 18.31
C GLU A 58 -17.00 -10.56 17.86
N GLY A 59 -17.13 -10.33 16.56
CA GLY A 59 -17.41 -9.02 15.96
C GLY A 59 -16.18 -8.13 15.80
N VAL A 60 -14.98 -8.71 15.76
CA VAL A 60 -13.72 -8.00 15.53
C VAL A 60 -13.05 -8.48 14.24
N LEU A 61 -13.00 -7.62 13.22
CA LEU A 61 -12.25 -7.90 12.00
C LEU A 61 -10.76 -7.64 12.24
N SER A 62 -9.96 -8.70 12.24
CA SER A 62 -8.51 -8.63 12.37
C SER A 62 -7.86 -9.34 11.18
N LEU A 63 -7.03 -8.61 10.42
CA LEU A 63 -6.34 -9.17 9.26
C LEU A 63 -5.11 -9.98 9.69
N GLU A 64 -5.00 -11.20 9.19
CA GLU A 64 -3.84 -12.07 9.41
C GLU A 64 -2.81 -11.93 8.28
N GLU A 65 -3.30 -11.74 7.06
CA GLU A 65 -2.49 -11.53 5.86
C GLU A 65 -3.20 -10.56 4.91
N MET A 66 -2.42 -9.64 4.33
CA MET A 66 -2.90 -8.74 3.28
C MET A 66 -1.75 -8.44 2.32
N THR A 67 -2.03 -8.54 1.02
CA THR A 67 -1.16 -8.04 -0.05
C THR A 67 -2.00 -7.21 -0.99
N LEU A 68 -1.68 -5.92 -1.11
CA LEU A 68 -2.42 -4.93 -1.88
C LEU A 68 -1.44 -4.12 -2.73
N VAL A 69 -1.75 -3.94 -4.02
CA VAL A 69 -1.05 -2.96 -4.85
C VAL A 69 -2.01 -1.79 -5.08
N THR A 70 -1.59 -0.58 -4.69
CA THR A 70 -2.40 0.63 -4.90
C THR A 70 -2.37 1.06 -6.38
N PRO A 71 -3.31 1.90 -6.84
CA PRO A 71 -3.27 2.49 -8.19
C PRO A 71 -1.98 3.27 -8.50
N PHE A 72 -1.22 3.68 -7.49
CA PHE A 72 0.05 4.38 -7.62
C PHE A 72 1.27 3.45 -7.59
N GLY A 73 1.06 2.13 -7.65
CA GLY A 73 2.14 1.13 -7.66
C GLY A 73 2.75 0.83 -6.29
N LEU A 74 2.29 1.46 -5.21
CA LEU A 74 2.72 1.11 -3.86
C LEU A 74 2.21 -0.28 -3.49
N LEU A 75 3.14 -1.19 -3.20
CA LEU A 75 2.87 -2.53 -2.68
C LEU A 75 2.79 -2.46 -1.15
N LEU A 76 1.66 -2.87 -0.58
CA LEU A 76 1.45 -2.99 0.85
C LEU A 76 1.32 -4.46 1.23
N LYS A 77 2.19 -4.91 2.13
CA LYS A 77 2.18 -6.26 2.68
C LYS A 77 2.15 -6.21 4.19
N LEU A 78 1.10 -6.81 4.75
CA LEU A 78 0.87 -6.80 6.19
C LEU A 78 2.00 -7.53 6.93
N LYS A 79 2.40 -6.97 8.08
CA LYS A 79 3.54 -7.44 8.93
C LYS A 79 4.91 -7.24 8.30
N GLU A 80 5.00 -6.68 7.10
CA GLU A 80 6.25 -6.26 6.48
C GLU A 80 6.32 -4.73 6.46
N ASN A 81 5.82 -4.10 5.40
CA ASN A 81 5.85 -2.65 5.23
C ASN A 81 4.50 -1.98 5.58
N ALA A 82 3.50 -2.76 6.00
CA ALA A 82 2.20 -2.25 6.42
C ALA A 82 1.74 -2.87 7.74
N GLN A 83 1.03 -2.08 8.54
CA GLN A 83 0.32 -2.52 9.74
C GLN A 83 -1.12 -2.00 9.67
N VAL A 84 -2.05 -2.77 10.22
CA VAL A 84 -3.47 -2.40 10.29
C VAL A 84 -3.98 -2.68 11.70
N ALA A 85 -4.77 -1.76 12.24
CA ALA A 85 -5.45 -1.99 13.51
C ALA A 85 -6.69 -2.87 13.31
N PRO A 86 -7.02 -3.77 14.27
CA PRO A 86 -8.28 -4.50 14.22
C PRO A 86 -9.49 -3.55 14.25
N LEU A 87 -10.53 -3.90 13.51
CA LEU A 87 -11.77 -3.12 13.42
C LEU A 87 -12.88 -3.79 14.22
N ASN A 88 -13.44 -3.09 15.21
CA ASN A 88 -14.58 -3.57 15.97
C ASN A 88 -15.89 -3.26 15.23
N LEU A 89 -16.57 -4.31 14.76
CA LEU A 89 -17.80 -4.24 13.97
C LEU A 89 -19.04 -3.99 14.85
N ASN A 90 -18.98 -4.36 16.13
CA ASN A 90 -20.10 -4.26 17.06
C ASN A 90 -20.54 -2.81 17.33
N LEU A 91 -19.68 -1.83 17.05
CA LEU A 91 -19.95 -0.40 17.28
C LEU A 91 -21.02 0.18 16.35
N SER A 92 -21.28 -0.47 15.22
CA SER A 92 -22.09 0.09 14.14
C SER A 92 -23.58 -0.25 14.25
N GLY A 93 -23.94 -1.28 15.03
CA GLY A 93 -25.34 -1.75 15.22
C GLY A 93 -26.04 -2.30 13.97
N GLY A 94 -25.36 -2.33 12.82
CA GLY A 94 -25.89 -2.81 11.54
C GLY A 94 -25.58 -4.28 11.28
N THR A 95 -26.40 -4.93 10.45
CA THR A 95 -26.19 -6.33 10.02
C THR A 95 -25.29 -6.46 8.80
N LEU A 96 -25.03 -5.37 8.08
CA LEU A 96 -24.17 -5.34 6.89
C LEU A 96 -23.35 -4.05 6.90
N LEU A 97 -22.02 -4.21 6.82
CA LEU A 97 -21.06 -3.12 6.96
C LEU A 97 -20.06 -3.16 5.81
N PRO A 98 -20.01 -2.13 4.95
CA PRO A 98 -18.93 -2.02 3.99
C PRO A 98 -17.63 -1.62 4.72
N VAL A 99 -16.57 -2.40 4.51
CA VAL A 99 -15.24 -2.13 5.05
C VAL A 99 -14.30 -1.80 3.90
N TYR A 100 -13.48 -0.77 4.10
CA TYR A 100 -12.53 -0.26 3.10
C TYR A 100 -11.11 -0.31 3.67
N LEU A 101 -10.12 -0.41 2.77
CA LEU A 101 -8.69 -0.35 3.04
C LEU A 101 -8.13 0.98 2.53
#